data_AF-A0A7S4LF12-F1
#
_entry.id   AF-A0A7S4LF12-F1
#
_cell.length_a   1.000
_cell.length_b   1.000
_cell.length_c   1.000
_cell.angle_alpha   90.00
_cell.angle_beta   90.00
_cell.angle_gamma   90.00
#
_symmetry.space_group_name_H-M   'P 1'
#
loop_
_entity.id
_entity.type
_entity.pdbx_description
1 polymer ?
#
loop_
_entity_poly.entity_id
_entity_poly.type
_entity_poly.pdbx_seq_one_letter_code
_entity_poly.pdbx_strand_id
1 'polypeptide(L)'
;LFGNSVGDSGAEALAALKHASSLQILALDLRSNLVGDSGAQALAALKDAPLQNLALDLSGNSVGDDGAQALAALKDAETLHTLSLRLYKNSIGDSGAEALATLKSAPSLRSLMIDLENNLVGGSGAQALAVLGNPSVDCQIYY
;
A
#
# COMPACT_ATOMS: atom_id res chain seq x y z
N LEU A 1 13.29 1.07 -8.88
CA LEU A 1 13.33 0.31 -10.15
C LEU A 1 12.42 0.99 -11.18
N PHE A 2 12.55 2.29 -11.42
CA PHE A 2 11.62 3.02 -12.29
C PHE A 2 11.73 2.54 -13.75
N GLY A 3 10.60 2.17 -14.38
CA GLY A 3 10.52 1.87 -15.81
C GLY A 3 11.24 0.60 -16.28
N ASN A 4 11.31 -0.44 -15.46
CA ASN A 4 12.08 -1.66 -15.75
C ASN A 4 11.24 -2.91 -16.08
N SER A 5 9.93 -2.74 -16.33
CA SER A 5 9.01 -3.87 -16.57
C SER A 5 9.10 -4.95 -15.49
N VAL A 6 9.23 -4.53 -14.23
CA VAL A 6 9.26 -5.45 -13.06
C VAL A 6 8.03 -6.36 -13.10
N GLY A 7 6.85 -5.79 -13.41
CA GLY A 7 5.59 -6.51 -13.49
C GLY A 7 5.22 -7.21 -12.20
N ASP A 8 4.20 -8.07 -12.27
CA ASP A 8 3.75 -8.85 -11.11
C ASP A 8 4.81 -9.84 -10.64
N SER A 9 5.54 -10.49 -11.54
CA SER A 9 6.58 -11.46 -11.18
C SER A 9 7.76 -10.81 -10.46
N GLY A 10 8.14 -9.59 -10.81
CA GLY A 10 9.18 -8.87 -10.10
C GLY A 10 8.68 -8.35 -8.75
N ALA A 11 7.42 -7.96 -8.63
CA ALA A 11 6.79 -7.64 -7.35
C ALA A 11 6.74 -8.87 -6.42
N GLU A 12 6.46 -10.05 -6.98
CA GLU A 12 6.53 -11.33 -6.26
C GLU A 12 7.95 -11.66 -5.77
N ALA A 13 8.96 -11.47 -6.62
CA ALA A 13 10.36 -11.64 -6.21
C ALA A 13 10.75 -10.68 -5.08
N LEU A 14 10.26 -9.44 -5.10
CA LEU A 14 10.50 -8.47 -4.03
C LEU A 14 9.74 -8.83 -2.75
N ALA A 15 8.56 -9.44 -2.84
CA ALA A 15 7.82 -9.92 -1.68
C ALA A 15 8.57 -10.99 -0.87
N ALA A 16 9.53 -11.69 -1.48
CA ALA A 16 10.42 -12.62 -0.78
C ALA A 16 11.26 -11.95 0.32
N LEU A 17 11.40 -10.61 0.30
CA LEU A 17 12.03 -9.83 1.37
C LEU A 17 11.34 -10.00 2.73
N LYS A 18 10.12 -10.54 2.78
CA LYS A 18 9.46 -10.93 4.04
C LYS A 18 10.27 -11.91 4.89
N HIS A 19 11.18 -12.67 4.28
CA HIS A 19 12.06 -13.60 4.97
C HIS A 19 13.36 -12.96 5.48
N ALA A 20 13.61 -11.68 5.18
CA ALA A 20 14.80 -10.97 5.65
C ALA A 20 14.62 -10.55 7.12
N SER A 21 15.04 -11.42 8.04
CA SER A 21 14.80 -11.29 9.49
C SER A 21 15.41 -10.06 10.17
N SER A 22 16.38 -9.40 9.53
CA SER A 22 17.00 -8.16 10.03
C SER A 22 16.52 -6.90 9.30
N LEU A 23 15.64 -7.03 8.29
CA LEU A 23 15.18 -5.89 7.50
C LEU A 23 14.07 -5.14 8.23
N GLN A 24 14.42 -4.02 8.83
CA GLN A 24 13.48 -3.16 9.58
C GLN A 24 12.92 -2.01 8.75
N ILE A 25 13.59 -1.63 7.67
CA ILE A 25 13.19 -0.51 6.81
C ILE A 25 13.25 -0.99 5.37
N LEU A 26 12.16 -0.79 4.64
CA LEU A 26 12.07 -1.11 3.23
C LEU A 26 11.38 0.02 2.47
N ALA A 27 12.05 0.52 1.45
CA ALA A 27 11.50 1.49 0.50
C ALA A 27 11.63 0.92 -0.92
N LEU A 28 10.49 0.70 -1.58
CA LEU A 28 10.43 0.19 -2.95
C LEU A 28 9.81 1.25 -3.86
N ASP A 29 10.62 1.79 -4.76
CA ASP A 29 10.15 2.61 -5.89
C ASP A 29 9.85 1.70 -7.09
N LEU A 30 8.56 1.43 -7.28
CA LEU A 30 8.00 0.59 -8.34
C LEU A 30 7.12 1.40 -9.30
N ARG A 31 7.34 2.71 -9.40
CA ARG A 31 6.56 3.56 -10.30
C ARG A 31 6.68 3.12 -11.75
N SER A 32 5.55 3.08 -12.46
CA SER A 32 5.48 2.74 -13.89
C SER A 32 6.19 1.43 -14.24
N ASN A 33 5.83 0.35 -13.54
CA ASN A 33 6.42 -0.97 -13.70
C ASN A 33 5.45 -2.07 -14.11
N LEU A 34 4.22 -1.72 -14.51
CA LEU A 34 3.18 -2.68 -14.90
C LEU A 34 2.81 -3.65 -13.76
N VAL A 35 2.89 -3.18 -12.51
CA VAL A 35 2.37 -3.93 -11.36
C VAL A 35 0.84 -3.86 -11.40
N GLY A 36 0.18 -5.01 -11.49
CA GLY A 36 -1.26 -5.15 -11.38
C GLY A 36 -1.68 -5.64 -9.99
N ASP A 37 -2.91 -6.13 -9.91
CA ASP A 37 -3.47 -6.65 -8.66
C ASP A 37 -2.69 -7.84 -8.10
N SER A 38 -2.19 -8.73 -8.96
CA SER A 38 -1.41 -9.89 -8.53
C SER A 38 -0.06 -9.48 -7.91
N GLY A 39 0.61 -8.49 -8.47
CA GLY A 39 1.85 -7.96 -7.90
C GLY A 39 1.61 -7.21 -6.59
N ALA A 40 0.53 -6.42 -6.50
CA ALA A 40 0.10 -5.77 -5.26
C ALA A 40 -0.23 -6.81 -4.17
N GLN A 41 -0.91 -7.89 -4.54
CA GLN A 41 -1.20 -9.03 -3.65
C GLN A 41 0.08 -9.70 -3.14
N ALA A 42 1.08 -9.88 -4.00
CA ALA A 42 2.35 -10.43 -3.57
C ALA A 42 3.05 -9.49 -2.57
N LEU A 43 3.11 -8.19 -2.86
CA LEU A 43 3.70 -7.18 -1.96
C LEU A 43 3.00 -7.08 -0.60
N ALA A 44 1.70 -7.39 -0.53
CA ALA A 44 0.99 -7.45 0.74
C ALA A 44 1.55 -8.50 1.72
N ALA A 45 2.28 -9.50 1.23
CA ALA A 45 2.98 -10.48 2.07
C ALA A 45 4.13 -9.88 2.89
N LEU A 46 4.55 -8.63 2.60
CA LEU A 46 5.49 -7.88 3.44
C LEU A 46 4.94 -7.59 4.85
N LYS A 47 3.64 -7.82 5.09
CA LYS A 47 3.07 -7.79 6.45
C LYS A 47 3.72 -8.79 7.41
N ASP A 48 4.27 -9.88 6.88
CA ASP A 48 4.93 -10.93 7.66
C ASP A 48 6.41 -10.59 7.96
N ALA A 49 6.93 -9.50 7.39
CA ALA A 49 8.29 -9.03 7.61
C ALA A 49 8.42 -8.30 8.96
N PRO A 50 9.59 -8.32 9.62
CA PRO A 50 9.84 -7.54 10.84
C PRO A 50 10.09 -6.05 10.55
N LEU A 51 9.33 -5.48 9.60
CA LEU A 51 9.45 -4.11 9.13
C LEU A 51 8.83 -3.14 10.13
N GLN A 52 9.60 -2.13 10.50
CA GLN A 52 9.12 -0.97 11.25
C GLN A 52 8.66 0.15 10.32
N ASN A 53 9.32 0.29 9.17
CA ASN A 53 8.99 1.30 8.16
C ASN A 53 8.89 0.65 6.78
N LEU A 54 7.74 0.85 6.12
CA LEU A 54 7.48 0.39 4.76
C LEU A 54 7.04 1.57 3.90
N ALA A 55 7.77 1.82 2.82
CA ALA A 55 7.36 2.76 1.78
C ALA A 55 7.23 2.01 0.44
N LEU A 56 6.03 1.96 -0.10
CA LEU A 56 5.75 1.40 -1.42
C LEU A 56 5.26 2.53 -2.34
N ASP A 57 6.01 2.78 -3.40
CA ASP A 57 5.61 3.68 -4.46
C ASP A 57 5.21 2.89 -5.70
N LEU A 58 3.89 2.72 -5.86
CA LEU A 58 3.23 2.01 -6.94
C LEU A 58 2.59 2.99 -7.94
N SER A 59 3.05 4.24 -7.98
CA SER A 59 2.43 5.25 -8.83
C SER A 59 2.55 4.94 -10.34
N GLY A 60 1.49 5.17 -11.12
CA GLY A 60 1.48 4.94 -12.56
C GLY A 60 1.52 3.47 -12.95
N ASN A 61 0.86 2.59 -12.20
CA ASN A 61 0.74 1.15 -12.47
C ASN A 61 -0.72 0.78 -12.81
N SER A 62 -1.07 -0.50 -12.71
CA SER A 62 -2.40 -1.04 -13.04
C SER A 62 -3.08 -1.68 -11.82
N VAL A 63 -2.82 -1.15 -10.62
CA VAL A 63 -3.48 -1.63 -9.40
C VAL A 63 -4.94 -1.19 -9.39
N GLY A 64 -5.85 -2.15 -9.26
CA GLY A 64 -7.29 -1.93 -9.10
C GLY A 64 -7.76 -2.18 -7.67
N ASP A 65 -9.07 -2.36 -7.51
CA ASP A 65 -9.70 -2.61 -6.21
C ASP A 65 -9.18 -3.88 -5.53
N ASP A 66 -8.98 -4.97 -6.28
CA ASP A 66 -8.50 -6.24 -5.74
C ASP A 66 -7.07 -6.11 -5.18
N GLY A 67 -6.19 -5.41 -5.90
CA GLY A 67 -4.84 -5.13 -5.44
C GLY A 67 -4.81 -4.20 -4.23
N ALA A 68 -5.66 -3.16 -4.20
CA ALA A 68 -5.81 -2.29 -3.03
C ALA A 68 -6.34 -3.05 -1.81
N GLN A 69 -7.32 -3.94 -2.00
CA GLN A 69 -7.82 -4.81 -0.95
C GLN A 69 -6.74 -5.75 -0.42
N ALA A 70 -5.89 -6.29 -1.29
CA ALA A 70 -4.77 -7.10 -0.84
C ALA A 70 -3.75 -6.27 -0.03
N LEU A 71 -3.39 -5.07 -0.51
CA LEU A 71 -2.48 -4.16 0.22
C LEU A 71 -3.04 -3.76 1.60
N ALA A 72 -4.37 -3.70 1.78
CA ALA A 72 -4.98 -3.45 3.08
C ALA A 72 -4.63 -4.51 4.14
N ALA A 73 -4.16 -5.70 3.74
CA ALA A 73 -3.66 -6.74 4.66
C ALA A 73 -2.38 -6.30 5.42
N LEU A 74 -1.69 -5.24 4.97
CA LEU A 74 -0.58 -4.64 5.71
C LEU A 74 -0.99 -4.13 7.11
N LYS A 75 -2.30 -3.99 7.38
CA LYS A 75 -2.80 -3.71 8.73
C LYS A 75 -2.46 -4.79 9.76
N ASP A 76 -2.23 -6.03 9.32
CA ASP A 76 -1.90 -7.14 10.21
C ASP A 76 -0.41 -7.16 10.58
N ALA A 77 0.41 -6.23 10.05
CA ALA A 77 1.84 -6.18 10.34
C ALA A 77 2.07 -5.75 11.81
N GLU A 78 2.54 -6.69 12.64
CA GLU A 78 2.66 -6.49 14.09
C GLU A 78 3.71 -5.45 14.48
N THR A 79 4.73 -5.22 13.64
CA THR A 79 5.89 -4.36 13.97
C THR A 79 5.92 -3.05 13.18
N LEU A 80 4.96 -2.83 12.29
CA LEU A 80 4.97 -1.70 11.36
C LEU A 80 4.47 -0.42 12.04
N HIS A 81 5.36 0.56 12.16
CA HIS A 81 5.08 1.86 12.77
C HIS A 81 4.78 2.93 11.72
N THR A 82 5.41 2.84 10.56
CA THR A 82 5.26 3.80 9.46
C THR A 82 4.92 3.07 8.17
N LEU A 83 3.82 3.46 7.54
CA LEU A 83 3.41 2.96 6.24
C LEU A 83 3.18 4.14 5.29
N SER A 84 3.89 4.13 4.16
CA SER A 84 3.66 5.06 3.05
C SER A 84 3.27 4.26 1.82
N LEU A 85 2.03 4.43 1.36
CA LEU A 85 1.51 3.85 0.12
C LEU A 85 1.24 4.96 -0.89
N ARG A 86 2.07 5.06 -1.94
CA ARG A 86 1.78 5.94 -3.08
C ARG A 86 1.18 5.13 -4.20
N LEU A 87 -0.08 5.42 -4.50
CA LEU A 87 -0.91 4.74 -5.48
C LEU A 87 -1.40 5.71 -6.56
N TYR A 88 -0.75 6.87 -6.70
CA TYR A 88 -1.07 7.88 -7.71
C TYR A 88 -1.21 7.25 -9.11
N LYS A 89 -2.23 7.65 -9.88
CA LYS A 89 -2.45 7.18 -11.27
C LYS A 89 -2.49 5.65 -11.38
N ASN A 90 -3.48 5.05 -10.73
CA ASN A 90 -3.85 3.63 -10.84
C ASN A 90 -5.36 3.52 -11.17
N SER A 91 -5.96 2.34 -11.00
CA SER A 91 -7.36 2.05 -11.32
C SER A 91 -8.20 1.74 -10.07
N ILE A 92 -7.85 2.33 -8.92
CA ILE A 92 -8.52 2.06 -7.64
C ILE A 92 -9.84 2.84 -7.56
N GLY A 93 -10.94 2.15 -7.29
CA GLY A 93 -12.25 2.71 -7.07
C GLY A 93 -12.62 2.79 -5.59
N ASP A 94 -13.93 2.93 -5.34
CA ASP A 94 -14.48 3.06 -3.99
C ASP A 94 -14.21 1.82 -3.13
N SER A 95 -14.33 0.61 -3.69
CA SER A 95 -14.13 -0.63 -2.93
C SER A 95 -12.69 -0.77 -2.44
N GLY A 96 -11.71 -0.42 -3.29
CA GLY A 96 -10.30 -0.43 -2.92
C GLY A 96 -9.98 0.66 -1.89
N ALA A 97 -10.53 1.86 -2.04
CA ALA A 97 -10.40 2.93 -1.06
C ALA A 97 -11.00 2.54 0.32
N GLU A 98 -12.17 1.91 0.34
CA GLU A 98 -12.80 1.37 1.54
C GLU A 98 -11.92 0.32 2.23
N ALA A 99 -11.29 -0.57 1.45
CA ALA A 99 -10.37 -1.56 2.00
C ALA A 99 -9.12 -0.90 2.61
N LEU A 100 -8.51 0.06 1.91
CA LEU A 100 -7.35 0.81 2.38
C LEU A 100 -7.65 1.62 3.65
N ALA A 101 -8.89 2.11 3.82
CA ALA A 101 -9.33 2.78 5.04
C ALA A 101 -9.26 1.87 6.30
N THR A 102 -9.16 0.54 6.13
CA THR A 102 -8.98 -0.39 7.25
C THR A 102 -7.56 -0.39 7.84
N LEU A 103 -6.58 0.24 7.16
CA LEU A 103 -5.19 0.34 7.64
C LEU A 103 -5.06 1.11 8.97
N LYS A 104 -6.01 1.98 9.33
CA LYS A 104 -6.04 2.63 10.66
C LYS A 104 -6.14 1.66 11.83
N SER A 105 -6.62 0.43 11.58
CA SER A 105 -6.80 -0.58 12.62
C SER A 105 -5.51 -1.36 12.91
N ALA A 106 -4.42 -1.03 12.23
CA ALA A 106 -3.13 -1.65 12.44
C ALA A 106 -2.62 -1.35 13.85
N PRO A 107 -2.28 -2.37 14.67
CA PRO A 107 -2.09 -2.21 16.11
C PRO A 107 -0.86 -1.36 16.49
N SER A 108 0.17 -1.38 15.63
CA SER A 108 1.46 -0.71 15.90
C SER A 108 1.67 0.53 15.04
N LEU A 109 0.76 0.82 14.11
CA LEU A 109 0.93 1.88 13.12
C LEU A 109 0.70 3.25 13.77
N ARG A 110 1.67 4.14 13.58
CA ARG A 110 1.68 5.50 14.14
C ARG A 110 1.59 6.57 13.06
N SER A 111 2.10 6.26 11.87
CA SER A 111 2.06 7.17 10.72
C SER A 111 1.62 6.40 9.48
N LEU A 112 0.64 6.96 8.78
CA LEU A 112 0.06 6.41 7.56
C LEU A 112 -0.03 7.50 6.49
N MET A 113 0.70 7.34 5.40
CA MET A 113 0.53 8.17 4.20
C MET A 113 -0.10 7.34 3.10
N ILE A 114 -1.19 7.84 2.52
CA ILE A 114 -1.82 7.25 1.33
C ILE A 114 -1.99 8.34 0.27
N ASP A 115 -1.46 8.11 -0.91
CA ASP A 115 -1.69 8.98 -2.07
C ASP A 115 -2.49 8.19 -3.11
N LEU A 116 -3.73 8.64 -3.35
CA LEU A 116 -4.67 8.05 -4.29
C LEU A 116 -5.02 9.03 -5.43
N GLU A 117 -4.27 10.12 -5.62
CA GLU A 117 -4.57 11.08 -6.68
C GLU A 117 -4.57 10.41 -8.07
N ASN A 118 -5.46 10.86 -8.96
CA ASN A 118 -5.68 10.26 -10.28
C ASN A 118 -6.06 8.77 -10.25
N ASN A 119 -6.89 8.37 -9.30
CA ASN A 119 -7.60 7.09 -9.31
C ASN A 119 -9.10 7.28 -9.64
N LEU A 120 -9.91 6.24 -9.45
CA LEU A 120 -11.35 6.20 -9.72
C LEU A 120 -12.18 6.32 -8.42
N VAL A 121 -11.60 6.92 -7.37
CA VAL A 121 -12.24 7.07 -6.05
C VAL A 121 -13.38 8.08 -6.15
N GLY A 122 -14.59 7.63 -5.83
CA GLY A 122 -15.81 8.42 -5.79
C GLY A 122 -16.17 8.85 -4.37
N GLY A 123 -17.45 9.19 -4.17
CA GLY A 123 -17.94 9.76 -2.92
C GLY A 123 -17.87 8.79 -1.74
N SER A 124 -18.18 7.51 -1.94
CA SER A 124 -18.14 6.50 -0.87
C SER A 124 -16.70 6.17 -0.45
N GLY A 125 -15.78 6.03 -1.41
CA GLY A 125 -14.37 5.81 -1.11
C GLY A 125 -13.74 7.00 -0.39
N ALA A 126 -14.06 8.23 -0.81
CA ALA A 126 -13.61 9.44 -0.10
C ALA A 126 -14.18 9.50 1.34
N GLN A 127 -15.45 9.15 1.53
CA GLN A 127 -16.06 9.08 2.86
C GLN A 127 -15.40 8.01 3.74
N ALA A 128 -15.05 6.86 3.16
CA ALA A 128 -14.36 5.81 3.86
C ALA A 128 -12.95 6.26 4.27
N LEU A 129 -12.19 6.91 3.39
CA LEU A 129 -10.84 7.40 3.68
C LEU A 129 -10.84 8.55 4.71
N ALA A 130 -11.90 9.36 4.78
CA ALA A 130 -12.04 10.42 5.78
C ALA A 130 -11.93 9.91 7.23
N VAL A 131 -12.23 8.63 7.49
CA VAL A 131 -12.11 8.02 8.83
C VAL A 131 -10.66 7.80 9.27
N LEU A 132 -9.70 7.88 8.34
CA LEU A 132 -8.27 7.73 8.64
C LEU A 132 -7.69 8.97 9.33
N GLY A 133 -8.32 10.15 9.19
CA GLY A 133 -7.90 11.39 9.86
C GLY A 133 -8.16 11.46 11.38
N ASN A 134 -8.28 10.31 12.05
CA ASN A 134 -8.51 10.21 13.50
C ASN A 134 -7.18 10.37 14.26
N PRO A 135 -7.12 11.10 15.40
CA PRO A 135 -5.89 11.43 16.14
C PRO A 135 -4.99 10.27 16.59
N SER A 136 -5.42 9.01 16.52
CA SER A 136 -4.61 7.86 16.93
C SER A 136 -3.49 7.50 15.95
N VAL A 137 -3.59 7.93 14.68
CA VAL A 137 -2.57 7.71 13.64
C VAL A 137 -2.37 9.03 12.90
N ASP A 138 -1.13 9.50 12.80
CA ASP A 138 -0.83 10.66 11.95
C ASP A 138 -1.03 10.26 10.49
N CYS A 139 -2.13 10.71 9.90
CA CYS A 139 -2.54 10.29 8.57
C CYS A 139 -2.57 11.46 7.58
N GLN A 140 -1.90 11.26 6.45
CA GLN A 140 -1.92 12.18 5.31
C GLN A 140 -2.52 11.47 4.11
N ILE A 141 -3.59 12.05 3.55
CA ILE A 141 -4.30 11.49 2.39
C ILE A 141 -4.32 12.54 1.27
N TYR A 142 -3.94 12.11 0.08
CA TYR A 142 -4.03 12.89 -1.15
C TYR A 142 -5.04 12.20 -2.08
N TYR A 143 -6.02 12.96 -2.58
CA TYR A 143 -7.12 12.50 -3.45
C TYR A 143 -7.01 13.10 -4.85
#